data_AF-A0A847X8Z2-F1
#
_entry.id   AF-A0A847X8Z2-F1
#
_cell.length_a   1.000
_cell.length_b   1.000
_cell.length_c   1.000
_cell.angle_alpha   90.00
_cell.angle_beta   90.00
_cell.angle_gamma   90.00
#
_symmetry.space_group_name_H-M   'P 1'
#
loop_
_entity.id
_entity.type
_entity.pdbx_description
1 polymer ?
#
loop_
_entity_poly.entity_id
_entity_poly.type
_entity_poly.pdbx_seq_one_letter_code
_entity_poly.pdbx_strand_id
1 'polypeptide(L)'
;MYVDIDSNIEIVFVTAHSEYAIEAFELNVVSYLLNPVQITRLNETLDQLKIDENKIKSRSVYIRAMHGLNVILEKGEVVNWCTQKAKELFAYMWIHQG
;
A
#
# COMPACT_ATOMS: atom_id res chain seq x y z
N MET A 1 -3.71 -0.70 21.11
CA MET A 1 -2.53 -1.18 20.36
C MET A 1 -2.31 -0.18 19.25
N TYR A 2 -1.42 0.80 19.46
CA TYR A 2 -1.13 1.80 18.42
C TYR A 2 -0.22 1.12 17.39
N VAL A 3 -0.71 1.01 16.16
CA VAL A 3 0.16 0.67 15.02
C VAL A 3 0.99 1.92 14.79
N ASP A 4 2.30 1.81 14.99
CA ASP A 4 3.24 2.88 14.69
C ASP A 4 3.35 2.95 13.16
N ILE A 5 2.54 3.83 12.56
CA ILE A 5 2.51 4.03 11.11
C ILE A 5 3.70 4.91 10.78
N ASP A 6 4.68 4.33 10.09
CA ASP A 6 5.84 5.07 9.57
C ASP A 6 5.33 6.31 8.80
N SER A 7 5.84 7.50 9.17
CA SER A 7 5.43 8.77 8.58
C SER A 7 5.73 8.88 7.08
N ASN A 8 6.46 7.91 6.51
CA ASN A 8 6.71 7.82 5.07
C ASN A 8 5.67 6.94 4.34
N ILE A 9 4.62 6.46 5.02
CA ILE A 9 3.51 5.71 4.38
C ILE A 9 2.46 6.70 3.90
N GLU A 10 2.24 6.70 2.58
CA GLU A 10 1.14 7.45 1.97
C GLU A 10 -0.15 6.61 1.97
N ILE A 11 -1.23 7.20 2.48
CA ILE A 11 -2.52 6.53 2.65
C ILE A 11 -3.53 7.10 1.66
N VAL A 12 -4.29 6.22 1.00
CA VAL A 12 -5.43 6.56 0.15
C VAL A 12 -6.65 5.75 0.60
N PHE A 13 -7.77 6.42 0.85
CA PHE A 13 -9.03 5.76 1.18
C PHE A 13 -9.88 5.50 -0.05
N VAL A 14 -10.61 4.37 -0.05
CA VAL A 14 -11.61 4.03 -1.07
C VAL A 14 -12.88 3.56 -0.38
N THR A 15 -14.01 4.23 -0.60
CA THR A 15 -15.26 3.91 0.11
C THR A 15 -16.49 4.47 -0.60
N ALA A 16 -17.70 3.95 -0.30
CA ALA A 16 -18.95 4.52 -0.81
C ALA A 16 -19.48 5.69 0.04
N HIS A 17 -18.82 5.99 1.16
CA HIS A 17 -19.25 6.99 2.13
C HIS A 17 -18.56 8.33 1.86
N SER A 18 -19.28 9.32 1.33
CA SER A 18 -18.71 10.65 1.07
C SER A 18 -18.60 11.51 2.33
N GLU A 19 -19.38 11.19 3.35
CA GLU A 19 -19.49 11.95 4.58
C GLU A 19 -18.18 12.02 5.38
N TYR A 20 -17.28 11.04 5.23
CA TYR A 20 -15.99 10.98 5.94
C TYR A 20 -14.81 11.56 5.17
N ALA A 21 -15.05 12.18 4.01
CA ALA A 21 -13.98 12.67 3.15
C ALA A 21 -13.18 13.80 3.82
N ILE A 22 -13.82 14.64 4.62
CA ILE A 22 -13.18 15.79 5.28
C ILE A 22 -12.26 15.30 6.39
N GLU A 23 -12.76 14.42 7.25
CA GLU A 23 -12.04 13.81 8.37
C GLU A 23 -10.83 13.02 7.88
N ALA A 24 -10.95 12.36 6.73
CA ALA A 24 -9.84 11.67 6.12
C ALA A 24 -8.68 12.61 5.77
N PHE A 25 -8.96 13.81 5.24
CA PHE A 25 -7.91 14.80 4.95
C PHE A 25 -7.27 15.38 6.23
N GLU A 26 -8.00 15.44 7.35
CA GLU A 26 -7.42 15.79 8.65
C GLU A 26 -6.38 14.77 9.13
N LEU A 27 -6.50 13.51 8.69
CA LEU A 27 -5.53 12.44 8.96
C LEU A 27 -4.33 12.44 7.99
N ASN A 28 -4.16 13.50 7.19
CA ASN A 28 -3.06 13.66 6.24
C ASN A 28 -2.97 12.52 5.21
N VAL A 29 -4.12 12.00 4.76
CA VAL A 29 -4.15 11.08 3.63
C VAL A 29 -3.90 11.82 2.33
N VAL A 30 -3.30 11.12 1.37
CA VAL A 30 -3.02 11.67 0.04
C VAL A 30 -4.30 11.83 -0.77
N SER A 31 -5.22 10.87 -0.67
CA SER A 31 -6.46 10.93 -1.44
C SER A 31 -7.62 10.14 -0.81
N TYR A 32 -8.83 10.52 -1.21
CA TYR A 32 -10.08 9.89 -0.83
C TYR A 32 -10.91 9.62 -2.09
N LEU A 33 -11.15 8.35 -2.39
CA LEU A 33 -11.81 7.88 -3.60
C LEU A 33 -13.19 7.32 -3.26
N LEU A 34 -14.20 7.70 -4.06
CA LEU A 34 -15.52 7.10 -3.95
C LEU A 34 -15.65 5.83 -4.78
N ASN A 35 -16.29 4.82 -4.21
CA ASN A 35 -16.71 3.61 -4.93
C ASN A 35 -18.02 3.90 -5.70
N PRO A 36 -18.15 3.54 -7.00
CA PRO A 36 -17.15 2.95 -7.89
C PRO A 36 -16.02 3.90 -8.26
N VAL A 37 -14.78 3.41 -8.14
CA VAL A 37 -13.58 4.21 -8.43
C VAL A 37 -13.52 4.53 -9.91
N GLN A 38 -13.48 5.81 -10.22
CA GLN A 38 -13.25 6.29 -11.58
C GLN A 38 -11.76 6.18 -11.92
N ILE A 39 -11.44 5.55 -13.04
CA ILE A 39 -10.06 5.34 -13.50
C ILE A 39 -9.30 6.67 -13.62
N THR A 40 -9.96 7.72 -14.11
CA THR A 40 -9.38 9.07 -14.20
C THR A 40 -8.92 9.58 -12.84
N ARG A 41 -9.78 9.44 -11.82
CA ARG A 41 -9.48 9.87 -10.46
C ARG A 41 -8.37 9.03 -9.82
N LEU A 42 -8.37 7.73 -10.07
CA LEU A 42 -7.28 6.85 -9.61
C LEU A 42 -5.94 7.27 -10.22
N ASN A 43 -5.90 7.57 -11.52
CA ASN A 43 -4.68 8.04 -12.19
C ASN A 43 -4.17 9.35 -11.59
N GLU A 44 -5.06 10.32 -11.33
CA GLU A 44 -4.69 11.57 -10.65
C GLU A 44 -4.08 11.32 -9.27
N THR A 45 -4.62 10.37 -8.51
CA THR A 45 -4.06 9.98 -7.22
C THR A 45 -2.68 9.33 -7.39
N LEU A 46 -2.51 8.44 -8.36
CA LEU A 46 -1.21 7.80 -8.63
C LEU A 46 -0.14 8.82 -9.06
N ASP A 47 -0.52 9.83 -9.85
CA ASP A 47 0.40 10.92 -10.26
C ASP A 47 0.86 11.78 -9.08
N GLN A 48 0.05 11.89 -8.03
CA GLN A 48 0.39 12.58 -6.78
C GLN A 48 1.35 11.75 -5.91
N LEU A 49 1.19 10.42 -5.93
CA LEU A 49 2.07 9.45 -5.26
C LEU A 49 3.39 9.32 -6.05
N LYS A 50 4.18 10.39 -6.11
CA LYS A 50 5.51 10.34 -6.74
C LYS A 50 6.40 9.44 -5.90
N ILE A 51 6.66 8.24 -6.42
CA ILE A 51 7.67 7.33 -5.87
C ILE A 51 9.03 8.03 -6.02
N ASP A 52 9.50 8.64 -4.94
CA ASP A 52 10.85 9.16 -4.90
C ASP A 52 11.81 7.95 -4.84
N GLU A 53 12.31 7.55 -6.00
CA GLU A 53 13.24 6.42 -6.14
C GLU A 53 14.47 6.59 -5.22
N ASN A 54 14.83 7.84 -4.88
CA ASN A 54 15.95 8.14 -3.98
C ASN A 54 15.66 7.83 -2.50
N LYS A 55 14.38 7.70 -2.11
CA LYS A 55 13.99 7.30 -0.74
C LYS A 55 13.97 5.79 -0.55
N ILE A 56 14.03 5.00 -1.62
CA ILE A 56 14.07 3.54 -1.53
C ILE A 56 15.45 3.13 -1.00
N LYS A 57 15.58 3.06 0.33
CA LYS A 57 16.74 2.42 0.96
C LYS A 57 16.76 0.98 0.46
N SER A 58 17.85 0.61 -0.23
CA SER A 58 18.09 -0.76 -0.67
C SER A 58 18.19 -1.66 0.56
N ARG A 59 17.05 -2.23 0.95
CA ARG A 59 16.94 -3.29 1.94
C ARG A 59 16.79 -4.58 1.15
N SER A 60 17.64 -5.55 1.42
CA SER A 60 17.53 -6.89 0.86
C SER A 60 16.27 -7.57 1.37
N VAL A 61 15.41 -7.97 0.43
CA VAL A 61 14.17 -8.71 0.72
C VAL A 61 14.24 -10.02 -0.03
N TYR A 62 13.91 -11.11 0.65
CA TYR A 62 13.92 -12.45 0.07
C TYR A 62 12.49 -12.97 -0.05
N ILE A 63 12.18 -13.56 -1.21
CA ILE A 63 10.88 -14.17 -1.47
C ILE A 63 11.03 -15.68 -1.56
N ARG A 64 10.21 -16.42 -0.82
CA ARG A 64 10.11 -17.88 -0.87
C ARG A 64 8.72 -18.28 -1.36
N ALA A 65 8.63 -19.00 -2.48
CA ALA A 65 7.35 -19.35 -3.12
C ALA A 65 6.96 -20.85 -3.07
N MET A 66 7.86 -21.74 -2.63
CA MET A 66 7.67 -23.21 -2.72
C MET A 66 6.50 -23.78 -1.88
N HIS A 67 6.05 -23.09 -0.84
CA HIS A 67 4.94 -23.52 0.04
C HIS A 67 3.96 -22.36 0.30
N GLY A 68 3.76 -21.53 -0.74
CA GLY A 68 3.10 -20.24 -0.63
C GLY A 68 4.10 -19.09 -0.48
N LEU A 69 3.65 -17.88 -0.83
CA LEU A 69 4.47 -16.67 -0.86
C LEU A 69 4.86 -16.23 0.55
N ASN A 70 6.14 -16.25 0.90
CA ASN A 70 6.63 -15.66 2.14
C ASN A 70 7.66 -14.59 1.77
N VAL A 71 7.50 -13.40 2.36
CA VAL A 71 8.42 -12.28 2.20
C VAL A 71 9.20 -12.16 3.50
N ILE A 72 10.52 -12.24 3.39
CA ILE A 72 11.46 -12.26 4.52
C ILE A 72 12.33 -11.00 4.43
N LEU A 73 12.35 -10.23 5.50
CA LEU A 73 13.15 -9.00 5.63
C LEU A 73 14.60 -9.31 6.05
N GLU A 74 15.49 -8.34 5.95
CA GLU A 74 16.93 -8.47 6.28
C GLU A 74 17.23 -9.09 7.65
N LYS A 75 16.35 -8.87 8.63
CA LYS A 75 16.49 -9.37 10.00
C LYS A 75 15.98 -10.80 10.19
N GLY A 76 15.55 -11.47 9.13
CA GLY A 76 14.90 -12.80 9.19
C GLY A 76 13.43 -12.76 9.61
N GLU A 77 12.86 -11.56 9.77
CA GLU A 77 11.45 -11.35 10.10
C GLU A 77 10.57 -11.67 8.88
N VAL A 78 9.51 -12.45 9.09
CA VAL A 78 8.51 -12.76 8.05
C VAL A 78 7.44 -11.67 8.08
N VAL A 79 7.11 -11.11 6.91
CA VAL A 79 6.02 -10.14 6.78
C VAL A 79 4.70 -10.79 7.19
N ASN A 80 4.05 -10.20 8.19
CA ASN A 80 2.71 -10.60 8.61
C ASN A 80 1.67 -9.92 7.71
N TRP A 81 0.83 -10.72 7.06
CA TRP A 81 -0.23 -10.22 6.17
C TRP A 81 -1.52 -10.07 6.95
N CYS A 82 -2.11 -8.87 6.95
CA CYS A 82 -3.40 -8.66 7.60
C CYS A 82 -4.52 -9.53 6.98
N THR A 83 -4.45 -9.80 5.67
CA THR A 83 -5.42 -10.66 4.96
C THR A 83 -4.74 -11.50 3.88
N GLN A 84 -5.37 -12.62 3.50
CA GLN A 84 -4.95 -13.40 2.33
C GLN A 84 -5.00 -12.56 1.04
N LYS A 85 -5.96 -11.65 0.91
CA LYS A 85 -6.08 -10.78 -0.26
C LYS A 85 -4.94 -9.78 -0.38
N ALA A 86 -4.43 -9.25 0.74
CA ALA A 86 -3.23 -8.41 0.73
C ALA A 86 -2.01 -9.18 0.21
N LYS A 87 -1.87 -10.44 0.63
CA LYS A 87 -0.81 -11.34 0.15
C LYS A 87 -0.92 -11.66 -1.35
N GLU A 88 -2.14 -11.95 -1.82
CA GLU A 88 -2.41 -12.20 -3.25
C GLU A 88 -2.14 -10.96 -4.10
N LEU A 89 -2.57 -9.78 -3.63
CA LEU A 89 -2.33 -8.51 -4.31
C LEU A 89 -0.82 -8.22 -4.41
N PHE A 90 -0.06 -8.41 -3.33
CA PHE A 90 1.39 -8.29 -3.39
C PHE A 90 2.02 -9.25 -4.40
N ALA A 91 1.58 -10.52 -4.41
CA ALA A 91 2.04 -11.50 -5.40
C ALA A 91 1.78 -11.04 -6.84
N TYR A 92 0.58 -10.50 -7.09
CA TYR A 92 0.18 -9.98 -8.38
C TYR A 92 1.05 -8.80 -8.82
N MET A 93 1.24 -7.80 -7.95
CA MET A 93 2.10 -6.64 -8.24
C MET A 93 3.55 -7.06 -8.52
N TRP A 94 4.07 -8.03 -7.76
CA TRP A 94 5.43 -8.54 -7.96
C TRP A 94 5.61 -9.21 -9.33
N ILE A 95 4.64 -10.02 -9.76
CA ILE A 95 4.72 -10.72 -11.06
C ILE A 95 4.58 -9.75 -12.23
N HIS A 96 3.72 -8.75 -12.09
CA HIS A 96 3.38 -7.85 -13.18
C HIS A 96 4.26 -6.59 -13.25
N GLN A 97 5.26 -6.44 -12.36
CA GLN A 97 6.10 -5.24 -12.23
C GLN A 97 5.26 -3.97 -12.36
N GLY A 98 4.37 -3.77 -11.40
CA GLY A 98 3.67 -2.49 -11.24
C GLY A 98 4.67 -1.38 -10.93
#